data_AF-A0AA38UEU8-F1
#
_entry.id   AF-A0AA38UEU8-F1
#
_cell.length_a   1.000
_cell.length_b   1.000
_cell.length_c   1.000
_cell.angle_alpha   90.00
_cell.angle_beta   90.00
_cell.angle_gamma   90.00
#
_symmetry.space_group_name_H-M   'P 1'
#
loop_
_entity.id
_entity.type
_entity.pdbx_description
1 polymer ?
#
loop_
_entity_poly.entity_id
_entity_poly.type
_entity_poly.pdbx_seq_one_letter_code
_entity_poly.pdbx_strand_id
1 'polypeptide(L)'
;MNSSNDDPETDEIIEELSNAFSSGIAPTDISSTLMCCCQQDDCQNYRAWEDMRSSLENKFTLTIDIGHELLQRFENLRQQHDVERQESPTAIEDGQAQISQLITEKQNLEKQVNQALVHHEVAEAALETLHKELHDAHQTIAHLTADNVMYGNLESRLLEVINERDDLQQEREATSTKTRRTELDLARLQAKITKLRGEVWRLQHELEQKELHQTDFRGSLLQSTKSQIQRLVAKLSFTRVTESTELTKSLEDMCTANDRLKRHNKELEAFLVDARDEIQLLRQEVEEKDARIPTRQNIVEHDELQETEVAVDIGIEYSSVIYEIPQQPRIATPCNAIVKFFFMVGILSYWVFCAKAIRQAILKEDDWPRIIEYVTSGTISLIFIGRAMEKQSYGSLYEAILVNVTSFIGASFCVFIGWRIAFEIRVVLALSYINHIVGLVAARMK
;
A
#
# COMPACT_ATOMS: atom_id res chain seq x y z
N MET A 1 67.32 71.25 -32.58
CA MET A 1 68.23 70.17 -32.15
C MET A 1 67.71 68.91 -32.81
N ASN A 2 68.24 68.60 -33.99
CA ASN A 2 67.89 67.42 -34.76
C ASN A 2 68.63 66.23 -34.14
N SER A 3 67.90 65.35 -33.46
CA SER A 3 68.40 64.03 -33.10
C SER A 3 67.95 63.08 -34.21
N SER A 4 68.75 63.00 -35.26
CA SER A 4 68.74 61.86 -36.17
C SER A 4 69.40 60.70 -35.44
N ASN A 5 68.63 60.05 -34.56
CA ASN A 5 68.95 58.71 -34.08
C ASN A 5 68.33 57.74 -35.08
N ASP A 6 68.96 57.62 -36.25
CA ASP A 6 68.82 56.44 -37.08
C ASP A 6 69.74 55.40 -36.41
N ASP A 7 69.21 54.74 -35.37
CA ASP A 7 69.92 53.66 -34.69
C ASP A 7 69.97 52.46 -35.66
N PRO A 8 71.14 52.07 -36.21
CA PRO A 8 71.23 51.01 -37.21
C PRO A 8 70.83 49.63 -36.66
N GLU A 9 70.69 49.48 -35.34
CA GLU A 9 70.22 48.25 -34.69
C GLU A 9 68.73 47.98 -34.96
N THR A 10 67.88 49.00 -35.15
CA THR A 10 66.46 48.73 -35.40
C THR A 10 66.21 48.20 -36.79
N ASP A 11 66.98 48.66 -37.78
CA ASP A 11 66.85 48.18 -39.16
C ASP A 11 67.38 46.73 -39.29
N GLU A 12 68.46 46.38 -38.57
CA GLU A 12 68.98 45.01 -38.53
C GLU A 12 68.00 44.03 -37.86
N ILE A 13 67.33 44.44 -36.78
CA ILE A 13 66.29 43.63 -36.11
C ILE A 13 65.03 43.48 -36.99
N ILE A 14 64.64 44.52 -37.71
CA ILE A 14 63.50 44.48 -38.65
C ILE A 14 63.84 43.55 -39.83
N GLU A 15 65.07 43.57 -40.33
CA GLU A 15 65.53 42.68 -41.41
C GLU A 15 65.65 41.22 -40.94
N GLU A 16 66.09 40.97 -39.70
CA GLU A 16 66.11 39.63 -39.09
C GLU A 16 64.69 39.07 -38.87
N LEU A 17 63.76 39.88 -38.37
CA LEU A 17 62.36 39.48 -38.20
C LEU A 17 61.67 39.26 -39.55
N SER A 18 61.92 40.13 -40.53
CA SER A 18 61.39 39.98 -41.89
C SER A 18 61.93 38.71 -42.56
N ASN A 19 63.20 38.38 -42.37
CA ASN A 19 63.78 37.12 -42.83
C ASN A 19 63.23 35.91 -42.06
N ALA A 20 62.95 36.01 -40.76
CA ALA A 20 62.34 34.93 -39.98
C ALA A 20 60.88 34.62 -40.41
N PHE A 21 60.10 35.65 -40.78
CA PHE A 21 58.74 35.48 -41.29
C PHE A 21 58.70 35.07 -42.77
N SER A 22 59.64 35.57 -43.59
CA SER A 22 59.73 35.25 -45.03
C SER A 22 60.40 33.90 -45.30
N SER A 23 61.30 33.45 -44.41
CA SER A 23 61.87 32.09 -44.43
C SER A 23 60.89 31.02 -43.97
N GLY A 24 59.60 31.40 -43.81
CA GLY A 24 58.42 30.58 -44.04
C GLY A 24 58.76 29.10 -44.16
N ILE A 25 58.99 28.49 -43.00
CA ILE A 25 58.86 27.05 -42.86
C ILE A 25 57.38 26.84 -43.10
N ALA A 26 56.99 26.75 -44.38
CA ALA A 26 55.73 26.19 -44.80
C ALA A 26 55.60 24.94 -43.95
N PRO A 27 54.57 24.82 -43.09
CA PRO A 27 54.41 23.65 -42.25
C PRO A 27 54.41 22.47 -43.20
N THR A 28 55.52 21.72 -43.25
CA THR A 28 55.64 20.51 -44.04
C THR A 28 54.43 19.69 -43.68
N ASP A 29 53.53 19.44 -44.64
CA ASP A 29 52.24 18.77 -44.48
C ASP A 29 52.30 17.69 -43.40
N ILE A 30 52.05 18.06 -42.13
CA ILE A 30 51.72 17.12 -41.08
C ILE A 30 50.24 16.82 -41.28
N SER A 31 49.91 16.39 -42.50
CA SER A 31 48.65 15.73 -42.84
C SER A 31 48.77 14.26 -42.39
N SER A 32 49.33 14.05 -41.19
CA SER A 32 49.05 12.82 -40.46
C SER A 32 47.60 12.93 -40.07
N THR A 33 46.74 12.28 -40.85
CA THR A 33 45.30 12.16 -40.62
C THR A 33 45.10 11.77 -39.15
N LEU A 34 44.71 12.75 -38.32
CA LEU A 34 44.51 12.54 -36.89
C LEU A 34 43.25 11.72 -36.74
N MET A 35 43.38 10.39 -36.78
CA MET A 35 42.23 9.51 -36.58
C MET A 35 41.79 9.59 -35.11
N CYS A 36 40.48 9.71 -34.89
CA CYS A 36 39.90 9.54 -33.56
C CYS A 36 40.39 8.23 -32.94
N CYS A 37 40.60 8.20 -31.62
CA CYS A 37 40.90 6.97 -30.87
C CYS A 37 39.87 5.85 -31.09
N CYS A 38 38.68 6.20 -31.60
CA CYS A 38 37.58 5.34 -31.92
C CYS A 38 37.60 4.74 -33.35
N GLN A 39 38.53 5.17 -34.22
CA GLN A 39 38.68 4.74 -35.63
C GLN A 39 37.40 4.78 -36.49
N GLN A 40 36.38 5.51 -36.04
CA GLN A 40 35.19 5.78 -36.82
C GLN A 40 35.34 7.13 -37.53
N ASP A 41 35.11 7.13 -38.84
CA ASP A 41 35.21 8.33 -39.69
C ASP A 41 34.19 9.41 -39.30
N ASP A 42 33.08 9.03 -38.65
CA ASP A 42 31.99 9.91 -38.23
C ASP A 42 31.93 10.15 -36.70
N CYS A 43 33.08 10.22 -36.03
CA CYS A 43 33.08 10.54 -34.61
C CYS A 43 32.65 11.98 -34.35
N GLN A 44 31.66 12.18 -33.48
CA GLN A 44 31.19 13.50 -33.05
C GLN A 44 32.32 14.35 -32.45
N ASN A 45 33.26 13.74 -31.72
CA ASN A 45 34.41 14.46 -31.13
C ASN A 45 35.42 14.88 -32.20
N TYR A 46 35.62 14.08 -33.25
CA TYR A 46 36.50 14.45 -34.36
C TYR A 46 35.92 15.62 -35.15
N ARG A 47 34.61 15.59 -35.45
CA ARG A 47 33.91 16.72 -36.09
C ARG A 47 33.99 17.99 -35.25
N ALA A 48 33.76 17.89 -33.94
CA ALA A 48 33.89 19.04 -33.04
C ALA A 48 35.32 19.62 -33.02
N TRP A 49 36.34 18.78 -33.10
CA TRP A 49 37.74 19.21 -33.20
C TRP A 49 38.05 19.86 -34.55
N GLU A 50 37.54 19.31 -35.66
CA GLU A 50 37.72 19.84 -37.02
C GLU A 50 37.04 21.20 -37.19
N ASP A 51 35.84 21.37 -36.62
CA ASP A 51 35.14 22.66 -36.54
C ASP A 51 35.94 23.67 -35.71
N MET A 52 36.50 23.26 -34.57
CA MET A 52 37.35 24.12 -33.75
C MET A 52 38.64 24.51 -34.47
N ARG A 53 39.28 23.55 -35.16
CA ARG A 53 40.50 23.77 -35.93
C ARG A 53 40.25 24.76 -37.06
N SER A 54 39.24 24.55 -37.89
CA SER A 54 38.90 25.46 -38.99
C SER A 54 38.53 26.85 -38.47
N SER A 55 37.84 26.95 -37.33
CA SER A 55 37.60 28.22 -36.66
C SER A 55 38.89 28.95 -36.26
N LEU A 56 39.88 28.22 -35.72
CA LEU A 56 41.20 28.79 -35.38
C LEU A 56 41.98 29.19 -36.62
N GLU A 57 42.02 28.37 -37.67
CA GLU A 57 42.67 28.69 -38.94
C GLU A 57 42.09 29.97 -39.56
N ASN A 58 40.76 30.11 -39.53
CA ASN A 58 40.09 31.34 -40.00
C ASN A 58 40.46 32.57 -39.15
N LYS A 59 40.53 32.42 -37.82
CA LYS A 59 40.96 33.51 -36.92
C LYS A 59 42.42 33.91 -37.13
N PHE A 60 43.29 32.95 -37.40
CA PHE A 60 44.70 33.20 -37.70
C PHE A 60 44.86 33.97 -39.01
N THR A 61 44.20 33.51 -40.08
CA THR A 61 44.19 34.22 -41.37
C THR A 61 43.68 35.65 -41.22
N LEU A 62 42.57 35.84 -40.52
CA LEU A 62 42.03 37.18 -40.25
C LEU A 62 43.01 38.07 -39.47
N THR A 63 43.74 37.49 -38.51
CA THR A 63 44.74 38.24 -37.73
C THR A 63 45.92 38.69 -38.60
N ILE A 64 46.34 37.84 -39.55
CA ILE A 64 47.39 38.16 -40.52
C ILE A 64 46.93 39.30 -41.44
N ASP A 65 45.71 39.21 -41.97
CA ASP A 65 45.13 40.22 -42.85
C ASP A 65 45.01 41.58 -42.14
N ILE A 66 44.53 41.60 -40.88
CA ILE A 66 44.46 42.81 -40.06
C ILE A 66 45.87 43.37 -39.81
N GLY A 67 46.86 42.51 -39.53
CA GLY A 67 48.25 42.93 -39.34
C GLY A 67 48.83 43.61 -40.59
N HIS A 68 48.56 43.06 -41.77
CA HIS A 68 49.01 43.62 -43.04
C HIS A 68 48.36 44.99 -43.32
N GLU A 69 47.05 45.13 -43.12
CA GLU A 69 46.34 46.39 -43.31
C GLU A 69 46.83 47.48 -42.33
N LEU A 70 47.09 47.12 -41.07
CA LEU A 70 47.66 48.05 -40.09
C LEU A 70 49.04 48.55 -40.51
N LEU A 71 49.92 47.64 -40.95
CA LEU A 71 51.25 48.01 -41.44
C LEU A 71 51.16 48.96 -42.65
N GLN A 72 50.30 48.64 -43.62
CA GLN A 72 50.09 49.49 -44.79
C GLN A 72 49.58 50.89 -44.41
N ARG A 73 48.69 50.98 -43.42
CA ARG A 73 48.20 52.26 -42.90
C ARG A 73 49.30 53.07 -42.19
N PHE A 74 50.18 52.40 -41.44
CA PHE A 74 51.33 53.04 -40.80
C PHE A 74 52.33 53.59 -41.83
N GLU A 75 52.62 52.85 -42.90
CA GLU A 75 53.49 53.31 -43.99
C GLU A 75 52.91 54.55 -44.69
N ASN A 76 51.61 54.54 -44.98
CA ASN A 76 50.93 55.70 -45.59
C ASN A 76 50.96 56.94 -44.69
N LEU A 77 50.74 56.77 -43.37
CA LEU A 77 50.82 57.89 -42.41
C LEU A 77 52.24 58.46 -42.32
N ARG A 78 53.27 57.60 -42.35
CA ARG A 78 54.67 58.03 -42.36
C ARG A 78 54.99 58.87 -43.61
N GLN A 79 54.52 58.43 -44.78
CA GLN A 79 54.70 59.18 -46.04
C GLN A 79 54.00 60.55 -46.01
N GLN A 80 52.79 60.64 -45.45
CA GLN A 80 52.08 61.91 -45.31
C GLN A 80 52.83 62.88 -44.38
N HIS A 81 53.35 62.37 -43.26
CA HIS A 81 54.04 63.18 -42.26
C HIS A 81 55.41 63.71 -42.74
N ASP A 82 56.04 63.03 -43.71
CA ASP A 82 57.26 63.50 -44.38
C ASP A 82 56.99 64.61 -45.40
N VAL A 83 55.80 64.62 -46.02
CA VAL A 83 55.39 65.65 -47.00
C VAL A 83 54.95 66.95 -46.32
N GLU A 84 54.23 66.88 -45.19
CA GLU A 84 53.73 68.07 -44.47
C GLU A 84 54.83 68.92 -43.81
N ARG A 85 56.06 68.40 -43.65
CA ARG A 85 57.20 69.13 -43.06
C ARG A 85 57.74 70.27 -43.93
N GLN A 86 57.28 70.44 -45.17
CA GLN A 86 57.84 71.40 -46.13
C GLN A 86 57.00 72.67 -46.37
N GLU A 87 55.85 72.86 -45.71
CA GLU A 87 54.94 73.98 -46.04
C GLU A 87 55.05 75.23 -45.14
N SER A 88 54.68 76.36 -45.74
CA SER A 88 55.12 77.73 -45.46
C SER A 88 54.36 78.48 -44.32
N PRO A 89 54.88 79.63 -43.83
CA PRO A 89 54.38 80.32 -42.63
C PRO A 89 53.01 81.04 -42.73
N THR A 90 52.38 81.12 -43.91
CA THR A 90 51.01 81.69 -44.06
C THR A 90 49.90 80.67 -43.77
N ALA A 91 50.25 79.39 -43.60
CA ALA A 91 49.32 78.31 -43.22
C ALA A 91 48.88 78.33 -41.74
N ILE A 92 49.42 79.25 -40.93
CA ILE A 92 49.26 79.23 -39.47
C ILE A 92 47.87 79.73 -39.04
N GLU A 93 47.30 80.75 -39.69
CA GLU A 93 45.98 81.29 -39.34
C GLU A 93 44.83 80.38 -39.82
N ASP A 94 44.89 79.87 -41.06
CA ASP A 94 43.96 78.86 -41.56
C ASP A 94 44.08 77.55 -40.76
N GLY A 95 45.31 77.19 -40.35
CA GLY A 95 45.58 76.09 -39.43
C GLY A 95 44.91 76.28 -38.07
N GLN A 96 44.86 77.49 -37.51
CA GLN A 96 44.16 77.73 -36.23
C GLN A 96 42.65 77.54 -36.34
N ALA A 97 42.02 77.99 -37.44
CA ALA A 97 40.60 77.76 -37.68
C ALA A 97 40.30 76.26 -37.85
N GLN A 98 41.12 75.55 -38.61
CA GLN A 98 41.00 74.10 -38.80
C GLN A 98 41.23 73.32 -37.50
N ILE A 99 42.22 73.72 -36.68
CA ILE A 99 42.45 73.13 -35.35
C ILE A 99 41.21 73.30 -34.48
N SER A 100 40.58 74.48 -34.48
CA SER A 100 39.36 74.69 -33.67
C SER A 100 38.19 73.81 -34.13
N GLN A 101 38.00 73.63 -35.44
CA GLN A 101 36.99 72.74 -35.99
C GLN A 101 37.29 71.28 -35.62
N LEU A 102 38.54 70.83 -35.81
CA LEU A 102 38.99 69.49 -35.44
C LEU A 102 38.82 69.21 -33.94
N ILE A 103 39.01 70.21 -33.07
CA ILE A 103 38.74 70.08 -31.63
C ILE A 103 37.25 69.84 -31.38
N THR A 104 36.35 70.59 -32.04
CA THR A 104 34.90 70.40 -31.88
C THR A 104 34.42 69.07 -32.43
N GLU A 105 34.96 68.63 -33.57
CA GLU A 105 34.66 67.32 -34.16
C GLU A 105 35.18 66.20 -33.27
N LYS A 106 36.41 66.30 -32.77
CA LYS A 106 36.97 65.35 -31.80
C LYS A 106 36.08 65.24 -30.57
N GLN A 107 35.66 66.36 -29.98
CA GLN A 107 34.76 66.34 -28.83
C GLN A 107 33.40 65.71 -29.15
N ASN A 108 32.87 65.92 -30.36
CA ASN A 108 31.62 65.29 -30.79
C ASN A 108 31.79 63.77 -31.00
N LEU A 109 32.88 63.35 -31.63
CA LEU A 109 33.21 61.93 -31.82
C LEU A 109 33.46 61.24 -30.47
N GLU A 110 34.18 61.87 -29.55
CA GLU A 110 34.36 61.36 -28.18
C GLU A 110 33.03 61.16 -27.47
N LYS A 111 32.08 62.10 -27.61
CA LYS A 111 30.73 61.93 -27.06
C LYS A 111 29.97 60.78 -27.72
N GLN A 112 30.03 60.63 -29.04
CA GLN A 112 29.37 59.54 -29.75
C GLN A 112 29.97 58.18 -29.38
N VAL A 113 31.29 58.09 -29.26
CA VAL A 113 31.98 56.87 -28.81
C VAL A 113 31.58 56.53 -27.38
N ASN A 114 31.60 57.49 -26.46
CA ASN A 114 31.17 57.25 -25.08
C ASN A 114 29.69 56.83 -25.00
N GLN A 115 28.81 57.42 -25.82
CA GLN A 115 27.41 57.02 -25.90
C GLN A 115 27.26 55.59 -26.44
N ALA A 116 28.00 55.23 -27.50
CA ALA A 116 27.99 53.89 -28.06
C ALA A 116 28.52 52.84 -27.06
N LEU A 117 29.56 53.16 -26.29
CA LEU A 117 30.09 52.30 -25.23
C LEU A 117 29.04 52.05 -24.13
N VAL A 118 28.35 53.08 -23.65
CA VAL A 118 27.26 52.92 -22.67
C VAL A 118 26.12 52.08 -23.24
N HIS A 119 25.74 52.28 -24.51
CA HIS A 119 24.71 51.45 -25.14
C HIS A 119 25.15 49.98 -25.26
N HIS A 120 26.44 49.74 -25.54
CA HIS A 120 26.99 48.40 -25.59
C HIS A 120 26.96 47.72 -24.21
N GLU A 121 27.41 48.40 -23.15
CA GLU A 121 27.37 47.90 -21.77
C GLU A 121 25.93 47.58 -21.31
N VAL A 122 24.97 48.44 -21.65
CA VAL A 122 23.54 48.20 -21.36
C VAL A 122 23.02 46.99 -22.13
N ALA A 123 23.42 46.82 -23.39
CA ALA A 123 23.03 45.66 -24.20
C ALA A 123 23.66 44.36 -23.68
N GLU A 124 24.92 44.39 -23.24
CA GLU A 124 25.59 43.24 -22.62
C GLU A 124 24.91 42.84 -21.31
N ALA A 125 24.61 43.78 -20.42
CA ALA A 125 23.89 43.51 -19.17
C ALA A 125 22.47 42.95 -19.42
N ALA A 126 21.78 43.43 -20.45
CA ALA A 126 20.48 42.89 -20.86
C ALA A 126 20.60 41.47 -21.41
N LEU A 127 21.63 41.18 -22.21
CA LEU A 127 21.90 39.84 -22.75
C LEU A 127 22.25 38.85 -21.63
N GLU A 128 23.04 39.23 -20.64
CA GLU A 128 23.34 38.40 -19.48
C GLU A 128 22.08 38.08 -18.65
N THR A 129 21.23 39.09 -18.45
CA THR A 129 19.95 38.91 -17.76
C THR A 129 19.05 37.91 -18.50
N LEU A 130 18.94 38.04 -19.83
CA LEU A 130 18.16 37.11 -20.65
C LEU A 130 18.74 35.68 -20.63
N HIS A 131 20.07 35.53 -20.63
CA HIS A 131 20.71 34.21 -20.51
C HIS A 131 20.40 33.56 -19.16
N LYS A 132 20.40 34.35 -18.08
CA LYS A 132 20.02 33.86 -16.75
C LYS A 132 18.56 33.41 -16.71
N GLU A 133 17.64 34.21 -17.24
CA GLU A 133 16.22 33.85 -17.32
C GLU A 133 15.99 32.60 -18.16
N LEU A 134 16.69 32.46 -19.29
CA LEU A 134 16.63 31.25 -20.13
C LEU A 134 17.14 30.02 -19.36
N HIS A 135 18.23 30.17 -18.60
CA HIS A 135 18.77 29.11 -17.77
C HIS A 135 17.79 28.68 -16.66
N ASP A 136 17.21 29.65 -15.94
CA ASP A 136 16.22 29.40 -14.88
C ASP A 136 14.95 28.74 -15.44
N ALA A 137 14.51 29.15 -16.65
CA ALA A 137 13.41 28.52 -17.35
C ALA A 137 13.73 27.06 -17.73
N HIS A 138 14.94 26.78 -18.24
CA HIS A 138 15.37 25.41 -18.53
C HIS A 138 15.43 24.53 -17.27
N GLN A 139 15.93 25.06 -16.15
CA GLN A 139 15.93 24.34 -14.87
C GLN A 139 14.50 24.03 -14.40
N THR A 140 13.58 24.98 -14.54
CA THR A 140 12.16 24.80 -14.19
C THR A 140 11.51 23.72 -15.06
N ILE A 141 11.77 23.72 -16.38
CA ILE A 141 11.28 22.69 -17.29
C ILE A 141 11.84 21.31 -16.91
N ALA A 142 13.13 21.21 -16.59
CA ALA A 142 13.76 19.96 -16.17
C ALA A 142 13.11 19.42 -14.89
N HIS A 143 12.83 20.29 -13.91
CA HIS A 143 12.17 19.91 -12.67
C HIS A 143 10.73 19.43 -12.91
N LEU A 144 9.92 20.18 -13.67
CA LEU A 144 8.55 19.78 -14.01
C LEU A 144 8.50 18.48 -14.81
N THR A 145 9.50 18.23 -15.66
CA THR A 145 9.62 16.97 -16.42
C THR A 145 9.90 15.80 -15.48
N ALA A 146 10.78 15.97 -14.50
CA ALA A 146 11.06 14.94 -13.50
C ALA A 146 9.82 14.62 -12.65
N ASP A 147 9.07 15.64 -12.23
CA ASP A 147 7.84 15.47 -11.47
C ASP A 147 6.77 14.75 -12.29
N ASN A 148 6.61 15.08 -13.59
CA ASN A 148 5.67 14.40 -14.48
C ASN A 148 5.97 12.89 -14.60
N VAL A 149 7.24 12.50 -14.65
CA VAL A 149 7.64 11.08 -14.62
C VAL A 149 7.26 10.43 -13.29
N MET A 150 7.44 11.12 -12.15
CA MET A 150 7.00 10.60 -10.86
C MET A 150 5.48 10.42 -10.79
N TYR A 151 4.71 11.39 -11.28
CA TYR A 151 3.25 11.29 -11.34
C TYR A 151 2.79 10.12 -12.22
N GLY A 152 3.42 9.88 -13.37
CA GLY A 152 3.10 8.73 -14.22
C GLY A 152 3.37 7.38 -13.56
N ASN A 153 4.42 7.27 -12.73
CA ASN A 153 4.68 6.05 -11.94
C ASN A 153 3.61 5.85 -10.85
N LEU A 154 3.23 6.91 -10.14
CA LEU A 154 2.15 6.85 -9.14
C LEU A 154 0.81 6.47 -9.78
N GLU A 155 0.50 6.97 -10.97
CA GLU A 155 -0.69 6.58 -11.73
C GLU A 155 -0.66 5.09 -12.11
N SER A 156 0.49 4.59 -12.54
CA SER A 156 0.68 3.16 -12.86
C SER A 156 0.45 2.27 -11.62
N ARG A 157 1.02 2.64 -10.47
CA ARG A 157 0.80 1.95 -9.19
C ARG A 157 -0.66 2.01 -8.73
N LEU A 158 -1.32 3.14 -8.95
CA LEU A 158 -2.74 3.29 -8.63
C LEU A 158 -3.59 2.36 -9.50
N LEU A 159 -3.29 2.25 -10.79
CA LEU A 159 -3.98 1.32 -11.70
C LEU A 159 -3.75 -0.14 -11.30
N GLU A 160 -2.55 -0.51 -10.88
CA GLU A 160 -2.24 -1.85 -10.36
C GLU A 160 -3.10 -2.19 -9.12
N VAL A 161 -3.14 -1.30 -8.12
CA VAL A 161 -3.97 -1.48 -6.92
C VAL A 161 -5.47 -1.53 -7.24
N ILE A 162 -5.94 -0.76 -8.24
CA ILE A 162 -7.34 -0.83 -8.72
C ILE A 162 -7.64 -2.20 -9.31
N ASN A 163 -6.73 -2.75 -10.13
CA ASN A 163 -6.90 -4.08 -10.73
C ASN A 163 -6.88 -5.17 -9.67
N GLU A 164 -5.93 -5.14 -8.73
CA GLU A 164 -5.87 -6.10 -7.62
C GLU A 164 -7.15 -6.10 -6.77
N ARG A 165 -7.71 -4.91 -6.50
CA ARG A 165 -8.99 -4.79 -5.80
C ARG A 165 -10.12 -5.48 -6.58
N ASP A 166 -10.17 -5.30 -7.90
CA ASP A 166 -11.21 -5.88 -8.74
C ASP A 166 -11.08 -7.40 -8.82
N ASP A 167 -9.85 -7.93 -8.88
CA ASP A 167 -9.56 -9.36 -8.81
C ASP A 167 -10.00 -9.95 -7.46
N LEU A 168 -9.63 -9.32 -6.33
CA LEU A 168 -10.05 -9.74 -5.00
C LEU A 168 -11.58 -9.68 -4.82
N GLN A 169 -12.23 -8.69 -5.43
CA GLN A 169 -13.69 -8.60 -5.42
C GLN A 169 -14.30 -9.76 -6.20
N GLN A 170 -13.75 -10.11 -7.37
CA GLN A 170 -14.21 -11.25 -8.15
C GLN A 170 -14.04 -12.58 -7.39
N GLU A 171 -12.91 -12.79 -6.72
CA GLU A 171 -12.68 -13.97 -5.88
C GLU A 171 -13.67 -14.04 -4.70
N ARG A 172 -13.96 -12.90 -4.07
CA ARG A 172 -14.97 -12.81 -3.00
C ARG A 172 -16.37 -13.16 -3.50
N GLU A 173 -16.75 -12.71 -4.69
CA GLU A 173 -18.04 -13.07 -5.29
C GLU A 173 -18.10 -14.56 -5.68
N ALA A 174 -17.01 -15.10 -6.22
CA ALA A 174 -16.90 -16.53 -6.55
C ALA A 174 -17.00 -17.41 -5.30
N THR A 175 -16.32 -17.06 -4.21
CA THR A 175 -16.40 -17.77 -2.93
C THR A 175 -17.78 -17.63 -2.30
N SER A 176 -18.39 -16.45 -2.32
CA SER A 176 -19.76 -16.21 -1.85
C SER A 176 -20.79 -17.09 -2.58
N THR A 177 -20.71 -17.17 -3.91
CA THR A 177 -21.62 -18.03 -4.70
C THR A 177 -21.39 -19.52 -4.41
N LYS A 178 -20.14 -19.95 -4.20
CA LYS A 178 -19.82 -21.31 -3.79
C LYS A 178 -20.42 -21.64 -2.41
N THR A 179 -20.25 -20.77 -1.43
CA THR A 179 -20.83 -20.93 -0.09
C THR A 179 -22.35 -21.05 -0.17
N ARG A 180 -23.02 -20.16 -0.92
CA ARG A 180 -24.47 -20.22 -1.13
C ARG A 180 -24.93 -21.54 -1.76
N ARG A 181 -24.18 -22.10 -2.72
CA ARG A 181 -24.49 -23.41 -3.31
C ARG A 181 -24.39 -24.52 -2.25
N THR A 182 -23.32 -24.53 -1.46
CA THR A 182 -23.15 -25.53 -0.40
C THR A 182 -24.20 -25.41 0.71
N GLU A 183 -24.65 -24.19 1.03
CA GLU A 183 -25.74 -23.96 1.97
C GLU A 183 -27.07 -24.52 1.46
N LEU A 184 -27.37 -24.35 0.15
CA LEU A 184 -28.56 -24.93 -0.47
C LEU A 184 -28.51 -26.47 -0.47
N ASP A 185 -27.36 -27.06 -0.78
CA ASP A 185 -27.17 -28.51 -0.74
C ASP A 185 -27.32 -29.06 0.68
N LEU A 186 -26.77 -28.36 1.68
CA LEU A 186 -26.91 -28.70 3.09
C LEU A 186 -28.38 -28.62 3.53
N ALA A 187 -29.09 -27.56 3.16
CA ALA A 187 -30.52 -27.42 3.46
C ALA A 187 -31.35 -28.55 2.82
N ARG A 188 -31.01 -28.97 1.58
CA ARG A 188 -31.65 -30.10 0.91
C ARG A 188 -31.39 -31.43 1.63
N LEU A 189 -30.15 -31.69 2.06
CA LEU A 189 -29.81 -32.88 2.83
C LEU A 189 -30.50 -32.89 4.20
N GLN A 190 -30.57 -31.75 4.88
CA GLN A 190 -31.31 -31.60 6.13
C GLN A 190 -32.80 -31.93 5.94
N ALA A 191 -33.45 -31.43 4.88
CA ALA A 191 -34.83 -31.76 4.56
C ALA A 191 -35.04 -33.27 4.29
N LYS A 192 -34.06 -33.94 3.66
CA LYS A 192 -34.09 -35.40 3.48
C LYS A 192 -33.96 -36.15 4.81
N ILE A 193 -33.08 -35.69 5.70
CA ILE A 193 -32.89 -36.28 7.04
C ILE A 193 -34.16 -36.13 7.87
N THR A 194 -34.79 -34.95 7.87
CA THR A 194 -36.04 -34.75 8.63
C THR A 194 -37.17 -35.62 8.09
N LYS A 195 -37.28 -35.77 6.77
CA LYS A 195 -38.24 -36.70 6.14
C LYS A 195 -38.00 -38.15 6.56
N LEU A 196 -36.77 -38.65 6.44
CA LEU A 196 -36.42 -40.02 6.84
C LEU A 196 -36.64 -40.26 8.33
N ARG A 197 -36.32 -39.30 9.19
CA ARG A 197 -36.63 -39.38 10.63
C ARG A 197 -38.13 -39.48 10.89
N GLY A 198 -38.95 -38.71 10.16
CA GLY A 198 -40.41 -38.82 10.24
C GLY A 198 -40.93 -40.19 9.81
N GLU A 199 -40.35 -40.78 8.75
CA GLU A 199 -40.69 -42.13 8.29
C GLU A 199 -40.30 -43.21 9.32
N VAL A 200 -39.12 -43.09 9.94
CA VAL A 200 -38.68 -43.99 11.02
C VAL A 200 -39.63 -43.92 12.21
N TRP A 201 -40.00 -42.72 12.67
CA TRP A 201 -40.96 -42.54 13.76
C TRP A 201 -42.34 -43.14 13.42
N ARG A 202 -42.83 -42.95 12.19
CA ARG A 202 -44.09 -43.56 11.74
C ARG A 202 -44.02 -45.08 11.77
N LEU A 203 -42.93 -45.67 11.25
CA LEU A 203 -42.75 -47.13 11.23
C LEU A 203 -42.61 -47.71 12.63
N GLN A 204 -41.92 -47.03 13.55
CA GLN A 204 -41.83 -47.41 14.96
C GLN A 204 -43.22 -47.43 15.61
N HIS A 205 -44.02 -46.38 15.39
CA HIS A 205 -45.39 -46.33 15.91
C HIS A 205 -46.29 -47.42 15.34
N GLU A 206 -46.18 -47.73 14.04
CA GLU A 206 -46.89 -48.86 13.41
C GLU A 206 -46.46 -50.22 13.98
N LEU A 207 -45.19 -50.39 14.34
CA LEU A 207 -44.68 -51.59 15.00
C LEU A 207 -45.26 -51.72 16.42
N GLU A 208 -45.20 -50.66 17.23
CA GLU A 208 -45.78 -50.62 18.58
C GLU A 208 -47.28 -50.93 18.56
N GLN A 209 -48.03 -50.36 17.61
CA GLN A 209 -49.46 -50.67 17.43
C GLN A 209 -49.69 -52.16 17.09
N LYS A 210 -48.86 -52.75 16.21
CA LYS A 210 -48.95 -54.17 15.87
C LYS A 210 -48.62 -55.05 17.08
N GLU A 211 -47.63 -54.70 17.88
CA GLU A 211 -47.29 -55.42 19.10
C GLU A 211 -48.44 -55.36 20.11
N LEU A 212 -49.03 -54.18 20.32
CA LEU A 212 -50.20 -54.00 21.18
C LEU A 212 -51.39 -54.86 20.71
N HIS A 213 -51.71 -54.82 19.41
CA HIS A 213 -52.76 -55.66 18.83
C HIS A 213 -52.46 -57.16 18.95
N GLN A 214 -51.20 -57.59 18.78
CA GLN A 214 -50.81 -58.97 19.00
C GLN A 214 -50.94 -59.39 20.47
N THR A 215 -50.59 -58.50 21.41
CA THR A 215 -50.77 -58.78 22.84
C THR A 215 -52.25 -58.88 23.23
N ASP A 216 -53.11 -58.01 22.70
CA ASP A 216 -54.56 -58.05 22.91
C ASP A 216 -55.17 -59.33 22.30
N PHE A 217 -54.76 -59.69 21.07
CA PHE A 217 -55.18 -60.91 20.41
C PHE A 217 -54.73 -62.16 21.18
N ARG A 218 -53.46 -62.23 21.62
CA ARG A 218 -52.95 -63.33 22.45
C ARG A 218 -53.67 -63.40 23.80
N GLY A 219 -53.96 -62.26 24.42
CA GLY A 219 -54.72 -62.19 25.67
C GLY A 219 -56.14 -62.74 25.52
N SER A 220 -56.87 -62.31 24.48
CA SER A 220 -58.22 -62.82 24.18
C SER A 220 -58.21 -64.31 23.81
N LEU A 221 -57.21 -64.78 23.05
CA LEU A 221 -57.04 -66.20 22.74
C LEU A 221 -56.76 -67.02 24.00
N LEU A 222 -55.84 -66.58 24.87
CA LEU A 222 -55.54 -67.24 26.14
C LEU A 222 -56.76 -67.27 27.07
N GLN A 223 -57.56 -66.20 27.11
CA GLN A 223 -58.79 -66.17 27.89
C GLN A 223 -59.84 -67.14 27.33
N SER A 224 -59.95 -67.22 25.99
CA SER A 224 -60.80 -68.18 25.31
C SER A 224 -60.37 -69.63 25.56
N THR A 225 -59.08 -69.96 25.40
CA THR A 225 -58.55 -71.31 25.67
C THR A 225 -58.65 -71.65 27.15
N LYS A 226 -58.38 -70.72 28.07
CA LYS A 226 -58.62 -70.90 29.51
C LYS A 226 -60.08 -71.24 29.79
N SER A 227 -61.04 -70.56 29.16
CA SER A 227 -62.47 -70.88 29.29
C SER A 227 -62.83 -72.26 28.73
N GLN A 228 -62.16 -72.71 27.65
CA GLN A 228 -62.33 -74.05 27.09
C GLN A 228 -61.70 -75.11 27.99
N ILE A 229 -60.49 -74.89 28.51
CA ILE A 229 -59.81 -75.77 29.45
C ILE A 229 -60.61 -75.88 30.73
N GLN A 230 -61.14 -74.78 31.29
CA GLN A 230 -62.02 -74.86 32.47
C GLN A 230 -63.26 -75.72 32.20
N ARG A 231 -63.87 -75.61 31.01
CA ARG A 231 -64.96 -76.49 30.57
C ARG A 231 -64.52 -77.94 30.38
N LEU A 232 -63.31 -78.18 29.87
CA LEU A 232 -62.75 -79.51 29.66
C LEU A 232 -62.31 -80.15 30.98
N VAL A 233 -61.63 -79.45 31.89
CA VAL A 233 -61.27 -79.90 33.24
C VAL A 233 -62.52 -80.25 34.04
N ALA A 234 -63.59 -79.48 33.90
CA ALA A 234 -64.90 -79.84 34.46
C ALA A 234 -65.46 -81.16 33.87
N LYS A 235 -65.06 -81.54 32.64
CA LYS A 235 -65.40 -82.83 31.99
C LYS A 235 -64.38 -83.95 32.27
N LEU A 236 -63.10 -83.62 32.43
CA LEU A 236 -61.94 -84.52 32.53
C LEU A 236 -61.58 -84.91 33.97
N SER A 237 -62.15 -84.24 34.97
CA SER A 237 -62.23 -84.76 36.34
C SER A 237 -62.85 -86.17 36.42
N PHE A 238 -63.35 -86.72 35.31
CA PHE A 238 -63.90 -88.06 35.17
C PHE A 238 -62.99 -89.10 34.49
N THR A 239 -61.83 -88.75 33.93
CA THR A 239 -61.05 -89.72 33.14
C THR A 239 -59.55 -89.46 33.23
N ARG A 240 -58.89 -90.26 34.07
CA ARG A 240 -57.44 -90.29 34.29
C ARG A 240 -56.85 -91.45 33.49
N VAL A 241 -55.61 -91.29 33.06
CA VAL A 241 -54.67 -92.30 32.53
C VAL A 241 -54.65 -92.45 31.00
N THR A 242 -53.92 -91.55 30.32
CA THR A 242 -53.06 -91.86 29.13
C THR A 242 -52.10 -90.67 28.84
N GLU A 243 -51.15 -90.34 29.73
CA GLU A 243 -50.29 -89.13 29.62
C GLU A 243 -48.84 -89.38 29.11
N SER A 244 -48.45 -90.61 28.80
CA SER A 244 -47.03 -90.92 28.51
C SER A 244 -46.54 -90.49 27.11
N THR A 245 -47.44 -90.33 26.14
CA THR A 245 -47.08 -89.96 24.76
C THR A 245 -47.01 -88.45 24.53
N GLU A 246 -47.75 -87.66 25.29
CA GLU A 246 -47.73 -86.20 25.18
C GLU A 246 -46.48 -85.59 25.84
N LEU A 247 -46.01 -86.21 26.94
CA LEU A 247 -44.78 -85.81 27.61
C LEU A 247 -43.55 -85.98 26.70
N THR A 248 -43.49 -87.08 25.95
CA THR A 248 -42.40 -87.35 25.01
C THR A 248 -42.39 -86.36 23.85
N LYS A 249 -43.58 -86.01 23.32
CA LYS A 249 -43.71 -84.98 22.29
C LYS A 249 -43.31 -83.59 22.79
N SER A 250 -43.68 -83.25 24.03
CA SER A 250 -43.27 -81.98 24.66
C SER A 250 -41.74 -81.88 24.86
N LEU A 251 -41.10 -82.99 25.24
CA LEU A 251 -39.64 -83.06 25.34
C LEU A 251 -38.97 -82.90 23.96
N GLU A 252 -39.53 -83.49 22.91
CA GLU A 252 -39.05 -83.33 21.53
C GLU A 252 -39.21 -81.88 21.03
N ASP A 253 -40.36 -81.25 21.30
CA ASP A 253 -40.62 -79.84 20.99
C ASP A 253 -39.63 -78.91 21.74
N MET A 254 -39.31 -79.21 23.00
CA MET A 254 -38.30 -78.45 23.75
C MET A 254 -36.88 -78.63 23.19
N CYS A 255 -36.52 -79.84 22.75
CA CYS A 255 -35.22 -80.09 22.11
C CYS A 255 -35.10 -79.32 20.78
N THR A 256 -36.13 -79.35 19.93
CA THR A 256 -36.12 -78.61 18.65
C THR A 256 -36.10 -77.09 18.87
N ALA A 257 -36.80 -76.59 19.90
CA ALA A 257 -36.74 -75.19 20.30
C ALA A 257 -35.34 -74.79 20.78
N ASN A 258 -34.66 -75.65 21.54
CA ASN A 258 -33.29 -75.40 22.00
C ASN A 258 -32.30 -75.36 20.83
N ASP A 259 -32.40 -76.28 19.88
CA ASP A 259 -31.55 -76.29 18.69
C ASP A 259 -31.79 -75.08 17.79
N ARG A 260 -33.03 -74.59 17.73
CA ARG A 260 -33.35 -73.33 17.04
C ARG A 260 -32.72 -72.12 17.76
N LEU A 261 -32.80 -72.06 19.07
CA LEU A 261 -32.16 -71.00 19.86
C LEU A 261 -30.63 -71.02 19.71
N LYS A 262 -30.01 -72.21 19.69
CA LYS A 262 -28.57 -72.34 19.42
C LYS A 262 -28.18 -71.82 18.04
N ARG A 263 -29.00 -72.07 17.00
CA ARG A 263 -28.78 -71.52 15.66
C ARG A 263 -28.88 -70.00 15.64
N HIS A 264 -29.94 -69.43 16.23
CA HIS A 264 -30.09 -67.98 16.30
C HIS A 264 -28.97 -67.30 17.10
N ASN A 265 -28.45 -67.96 18.15
CA ASN A 265 -27.33 -67.45 18.93
C ASN A 265 -26.05 -67.38 18.09
N LYS A 266 -25.77 -68.42 17.29
CA LYS A 266 -24.66 -68.40 16.32
C LYS A 266 -24.82 -67.33 15.25
N GLU A 267 -26.04 -67.08 14.77
CA GLU A 267 -26.33 -66.00 13.81
C GLU A 267 -26.10 -64.61 14.43
N LEU A 268 -26.51 -64.40 15.69
CA LEU A 268 -26.24 -63.17 16.44
C LEU A 268 -24.75 -62.96 16.68
N GLU A 269 -24.00 -64.03 17.03
CA GLU A 269 -22.55 -63.97 17.16
C GLU A 269 -21.89 -63.58 15.83
N ALA A 270 -22.36 -64.10 14.70
CA ALA A 270 -21.88 -63.71 13.36
C ALA A 270 -22.14 -62.22 13.08
N PHE A 271 -23.36 -61.72 13.33
CA PHE A 271 -23.67 -60.29 13.14
C PHE A 271 -22.85 -59.37 14.05
N LEU A 272 -22.52 -59.81 15.27
CA LEU A 272 -21.66 -59.03 16.17
C LEU A 272 -20.21 -58.98 15.69
N VAL A 273 -19.71 -60.02 15.02
CA VAL A 273 -18.39 -60.00 14.38
C VAL A 273 -18.41 -59.03 13.19
N ASP A 274 -19.39 -59.17 12.29
CA ASP A 274 -19.52 -58.29 11.12
C ASP A 274 -19.62 -56.80 11.52
N ALA A 275 -20.42 -56.48 12.54
CA ALA A 275 -20.54 -55.11 13.04
C ALA A 275 -19.25 -54.57 13.68
N ARG A 276 -18.43 -55.43 14.31
CA ARG A 276 -17.13 -55.03 14.85
C ARG A 276 -16.14 -54.73 13.73
N ASP A 277 -16.15 -55.54 12.67
CA ASP A 277 -15.29 -55.34 11.50
C ASP A 277 -15.68 -54.05 10.75
N GLU A 278 -16.98 -53.75 10.61
CA GLU A 278 -17.45 -52.50 10.01
C GLU A 278 -17.02 -51.27 10.83
N ILE A 279 -17.10 -51.34 12.17
CA ILE A 279 -16.61 -50.26 13.04
C ILE A 279 -15.10 -50.06 12.90
N GLN A 280 -14.32 -51.14 12.76
CA GLN A 280 -12.87 -51.03 12.53
C GLN A 280 -12.56 -50.38 11.19
N LEU A 281 -13.28 -50.77 10.13
CA LEU A 281 -13.13 -50.18 8.79
C LEU A 281 -13.46 -48.68 8.79
N LEU A 282 -14.56 -48.28 9.43
CA LEU A 282 -14.95 -46.87 9.55
C LEU A 282 -13.93 -46.04 10.35
N ARG A 283 -13.32 -46.62 11.39
CA ARG A 283 -12.24 -45.94 12.13
C ARG A 283 -11.00 -45.70 11.27
N GLN A 284 -10.62 -46.69 10.46
CA GLN A 284 -9.51 -46.58 9.53
C GLN A 284 -9.78 -45.49 8.47
N GLU A 285 -11.02 -45.38 7.97
CA GLU A 285 -11.40 -44.30 7.05
C GLU A 285 -11.35 -42.90 7.68
N VAL A 286 -11.73 -42.78 8.97
CA VAL A 286 -11.63 -41.50 9.70
C VAL A 286 -10.16 -41.13 9.89
N GLU A 287 -9.32 -42.06 10.30
CA GLU A 287 -7.88 -41.84 10.47
C GLU A 287 -7.20 -41.47 9.14
N GLU A 288 -7.59 -42.10 8.03
CA GLU A 288 -7.12 -41.72 6.70
C GLU A 288 -7.58 -40.31 6.30
N LYS A 289 -8.83 -39.93 6.61
CA LYS A 289 -9.35 -38.59 6.34
C LYS A 289 -8.66 -37.53 7.19
N ASP A 290 -8.39 -37.82 8.45
CA ASP A 290 -7.67 -36.92 9.35
C ASP A 290 -6.21 -36.75 8.89
N ALA A 291 -5.55 -37.82 8.43
CA ALA A 291 -4.21 -37.74 7.84
C ALA A 291 -4.18 -36.98 6.50
N ARG A 292 -5.27 -37.02 5.72
CA ARG A 292 -5.40 -36.32 4.43
C ARG A 292 -5.74 -34.84 4.58
N ILE A 293 -6.22 -34.37 5.73
CA ILE A 293 -6.38 -32.94 6.02
C ILE A 293 -5.00 -32.45 6.45
N PRO A 294 -4.19 -31.84 5.55
CA PRO A 294 -2.93 -31.28 5.97
C PRO A 294 -3.32 -30.14 6.91
N THR A 295 -2.82 -30.19 8.14
CA THR A 295 -2.96 -29.17 9.17
C THR A 295 -2.64 -27.79 8.56
N ARG A 296 -3.68 -27.09 8.11
CA ARG A 296 -3.62 -25.76 7.48
C ARG A 296 -3.25 -24.67 8.49
N GLN A 297 -2.72 -25.05 9.65
CA GLN A 297 -2.24 -24.15 10.70
C GLN A 297 -0.74 -23.83 10.56
N ASN A 298 0.02 -24.48 9.67
CA ASN A 298 1.44 -24.16 9.46
C ASN A 298 1.74 -23.28 8.24
N ILE A 299 0.74 -22.69 7.57
CA ILE A 299 0.96 -21.83 6.38
C ILE A 299 0.72 -20.33 6.67
N VAL A 300 0.40 -19.93 7.91
CA VAL A 300 0.18 -18.51 8.26
C VAL A 300 1.32 -17.90 9.09
N GLU A 301 2.32 -18.68 9.51
CA GLU A 301 3.38 -18.18 10.41
C GLU A 301 4.77 -17.97 9.76
N HIS A 302 4.92 -18.13 8.45
CA HIS A 302 6.25 -18.03 7.81
C HIS A 302 6.46 -16.91 6.79
N ASP A 303 5.56 -15.93 6.66
CA ASP A 303 5.72 -14.85 5.66
C ASP A 303 5.67 -13.42 6.23
N GLU A 304 5.89 -13.22 7.53
CA GLU A 304 5.84 -11.88 8.14
C GLU A 304 7.05 -11.51 9.02
N LEU A 305 8.19 -12.20 8.86
CA LEU A 305 9.44 -11.82 9.54
C LEU A 305 10.64 -11.88 8.60
N GLN A 306 10.65 -10.98 7.61
CA GLN A 306 11.89 -10.62 6.94
C GLN A 306 11.94 -9.12 6.68
N GLU A 307 11.76 -8.31 7.72
CA GLU A 307 12.33 -6.96 7.75
C GLU A 307 12.45 -6.49 9.21
N THR A 308 13.67 -6.07 9.56
CA THR A 308 14.14 -5.37 10.78
C THR A 308 14.91 -6.16 11.86
N GLU A 309 16.05 -5.57 12.22
CA GLU A 309 16.96 -5.82 13.37
C GLU A 309 17.90 -7.04 13.24
N VAL A 310 19.23 -6.91 13.02
CA VAL A 310 20.23 -6.01 13.63
C VAL A 310 19.96 -5.78 15.12
N ALA A 311 20.29 -6.76 15.96
CA ALA A 311 21.38 -6.65 16.94
C ALA A 311 21.26 -7.66 18.11
N VAL A 312 22.45 -8.03 18.60
CA VAL A 312 22.76 -8.52 19.96
C VAL A 312 22.51 -10.00 20.27
N ASP A 313 23.54 -10.75 19.91
CA ASP A 313 24.16 -11.86 20.62
C ASP A 313 24.08 -11.76 22.17
N ILE A 314 23.21 -12.54 22.79
CA ILE A 314 23.39 -13.05 24.17
C ILE A 314 22.88 -14.49 24.20
N GLY A 315 23.82 -15.43 24.17
CA GLY A 315 23.57 -16.83 24.46
C GLY A 315 23.12 -17.03 25.90
N ILE A 316 21.99 -17.72 26.06
CA ILE A 316 21.67 -18.49 27.27
C ILE A 316 20.99 -19.78 26.82
N GLU A 317 21.75 -20.87 26.86
CA GLU A 317 21.18 -22.22 26.90
C GLU A 317 20.39 -22.40 28.19
N TYR A 318 19.08 -22.65 28.09
CA TYR A 318 18.36 -23.39 29.12
C TYR A 318 17.65 -24.58 28.49
N SER A 319 18.31 -25.72 28.61
CA SER A 319 17.68 -27.04 28.61
C SER A 319 16.72 -27.12 29.79
N SER A 320 15.41 -27.25 29.52
CA SER A 320 14.46 -27.81 30.48
C SER A 320 13.42 -28.67 29.78
N VAL A 321 13.62 -29.97 29.95
CA VAL A 321 12.63 -31.04 29.84
C VAL A 321 11.48 -30.72 30.80
N ILE A 322 10.26 -30.52 30.28
CA ILE A 322 9.04 -30.47 31.09
C ILE A 322 8.03 -31.46 30.50
N TYR A 323 7.60 -32.37 31.37
CA TYR A 323 6.61 -33.42 31.16
C TYR A 323 5.28 -32.88 30.60
N GLU A 324 4.79 -33.53 29.54
CA GLU A 324 3.41 -33.41 29.07
C GLU A 324 2.44 -33.94 30.13
N ILE A 325 1.59 -33.06 30.65
CA ILE A 325 0.39 -33.41 31.40
C ILE A 325 -0.79 -33.31 30.41
N PRO A 326 -1.70 -34.30 30.33
CA PRO A 326 -2.81 -34.25 29.39
C PRO A 326 -3.76 -33.12 29.77
N GLN A 327 -3.87 -32.12 28.90
CA GLN A 327 -4.84 -31.04 29.06
C GLN A 327 -6.26 -31.55 28.81
N GLN A 328 -7.12 -31.42 29.81
CA GLN A 328 -8.56 -31.49 29.63
C GLN A 328 -9.05 -30.33 28.73
N PRO A 329 -10.07 -30.55 27.88
CA PRO A 329 -10.58 -29.54 26.97
C PRO A 329 -11.21 -28.38 27.76
N ARG A 330 -10.54 -27.22 27.75
CA ARG A 330 -11.13 -25.97 28.21
C ARG A 330 -12.22 -25.58 27.22
N ILE A 331 -13.47 -25.72 27.64
CA ILE A 331 -14.64 -25.16 26.96
C ILE A 331 -14.47 -23.64 26.98
N ALA A 332 -14.00 -23.07 25.88
CA ALA A 332 -13.93 -21.64 25.66
C ALA A 332 -15.37 -21.09 25.69
N THR A 333 -15.74 -20.44 26.79
CA THR A 333 -17.06 -19.83 26.93
C THR A 333 -17.17 -18.64 25.97
N PRO A 334 -18.27 -18.53 25.20
CA PRO A 334 -18.45 -17.50 24.16
C PRO A 334 -18.45 -16.05 24.68
N CYS A 335 -18.51 -15.85 26.01
CA CYS A 335 -18.45 -14.52 26.63
C CYS A 335 -17.15 -13.77 26.35
N ASN A 336 -16.00 -14.46 26.22
CA ASN A 336 -14.72 -13.79 26.02
C ASN A 336 -14.60 -13.18 24.61
N ALA A 337 -15.21 -13.81 23.60
CA ALA A 337 -15.24 -13.29 22.24
C ALA A 337 -16.13 -12.05 22.11
N ILE A 338 -17.28 -12.04 22.78
CA ILE A 338 -18.21 -10.90 22.78
C ILE A 338 -17.60 -9.69 23.48
N VAL A 339 -16.94 -9.87 24.63
CA VAL A 339 -16.27 -8.76 25.34
C VAL A 339 -15.12 -8.18 24.51
N LYS A 340 -14.30 -9.02 23.87
CA LYS A 340 -13.24 -8.56 22.95
C LYS A 340 -13.82 -7.80 21.75
N PHE A 341 -14.94 -8.25 21.20
CA PHE A 341 -15.61 -7.56 20.09
C PHE A 341 -16.09 -6.16 20.49
N PHE A 342 -16.78 -6.02 21.61
CA PHE A 342 -17.23 -4.70 22.09
C PHE A 342 -16.08 -3.77 22.45
N PHE A 343 -14.97 -4.30 22.98
CA PHE A 343 -13.77 -3.52 23.25
C PHE A 343 -13.11 -3.00 21.97
N MET A 344 -12.98 -3.83 20.95
CA MET A 344 -12.46 -3.43 19.62
C MET A 344 -13.35 -2.37 18.97
N VAL A 345 -14.67 -2.53 19.03
CA VAL A 345 -15.63 -1.53 18.50
C VAL A 345 -15.52 -0.22 19.28
N GLY A 346 -15.33 -0.28 20.60
CA GLY A 346 -15.09 0.90 21.45
C GLY A 346 -13.84 1.67 21.04
N ILE A 347 -12.71 0.98 20.87
CA ILE A 347 -11.45 1.58 20.39
C ILE A 347 -11.64 2.22 19.02
N LEU A 348 -12.23 1.51 18.06
CA LEU A 348 -12.45 2.03 16.71
C LEU A 348 -13.34 3.28 16.72
N SER A 349 -14.41 3.28 17.52
CA SER A 349 -15.30 4.44 17.64
C SER A 349 -14.61 5.66 18.26
N TYR A 350 -13.73 5.44 19.24
CA TYR A 350 -12.90 6.50 19.86
C TYR A 350 -11.92 7.09 18.84
N TRP A 351 -11.23 6.25 18.06
CA TRP A 351 -10.32 6.71 17.01
C TRP A 351 -11.03 7.52 15.91
N VAL A 352 -12.21 7.08 15.47
CA VAL A 352 -13.02 7.82 14.48
C VAL A 352 -13.46 9.17 15.06
N PHE A 353 -13.82 9.22 16.34
CA PHE A 353 -14.18 10.47 17.02
C PHE A 353 -12.98 11.42 17.11
N CYS A 354 -11.80 10.92 17.52
CA CYS A 354 -10.56 11.71 17.57
C CYS A 354 -10.17 12.24 16.18
N ALA A 355 -10.23 11.41 15.14
CA ALA A 355 -9.93 11.83 13.77
C ALA A 355 -10.89 12.93 13.29
N LYS A 356 -12.19 12.82 13.63
CA LYS A 356 -13.18 13.84 13.29
C LYS A 356 -12.97 15.14 14.07
N ALA A 357 -12.59 15.06 15.34
CA ALA A 357 -12.26 16.21 16.18
C ALA A 357 -11.00 16.94 15.68
N ILE A 358 -9.94 16.20 15.35
CA ILE A 358 -8.70 16.74 14.76
C ILE A 358 -9.01 17.42 13.43
N ARG A 359 -9.80 16.78 12.55
CA ARG A 359 -10.20 17.38 11.27
C ARG A 359 -11.00 18.68 11.44
N GLN A 360 -11.90 18.73 12.43
CA GLN A 360 -12.66 19.95 12.72
C GLN A 360 -11.78 21.06 13.32
N ALA A 361 -10.76 20.70 14.10
CA ALA A 361 -9.81 21.65 14.67
C ALA A 361 -8.90 22.27 13.60
N ILE A 362 -8.39 21.44 12.68
CA ILE A 362 -7.57 21.91 11.54
C ILE A 362 -8.36 22.92 10.70
N LEU A 363 -9.66 22.72 10.53
CA LEU A 363 -10.52 23.62 9.74
C LEU A 363 -10.90 24.92 10.47
N LYS A 364 -10.69 25.02 11.78
CA LYS A 364 -11.14 26.17 12.59
C LYS A 364 -10.01 27.03 13.18
N GLU A 365 -8.75 26.66 12.96
CA GLU A 365 -7.59 27.43 13.46
C GLU A 365 -7.59 27.71 14.98
N ASP A 366 -8.34 26.93 15.78
CA ASP A 366 -8.51 27.17 17.22
C ASP A 366 -7.80 26.13 18.10
N ASP A 367 -7.12 26.63 19.15
CA ASP A 367 -6.64 26.00 20.39
C ASP A 367 -6.27 24.51 20.37
N TRP A 368 -5.19 24.18 19.65
CA TRP A 368 -4.46 22.91 19.73
C TRP A 368 -4.15 22.38 21.16
N PRO A 369 -3.82 23.21 22.17
CA PRO A 369 -3.45 22.71 23.50
C PRO A 369 -4.57 21.92 24.19
N ARG A 370 -5.83 22.35 24.03
CA ARG A 370 -6.99 21.65 24.64
C ARG A 370 -7.31 20.33 23.98
N ILE A 371 -7.07 20.24 22.67
CA ILE A 371 -7.32 19.00 21.91
C ILE A 371 -6.25 17.96 22.27
N ILE A 372 -5.00 18.39 22.41
CA ILE A 372 -3.90 17.53 22.86
C ILE A 372 -4.18 17.01 24.28
N GLU A 373 -4.61 17.87 25.21
CA GLU A 373 -4.98 17.45 26.57
C GLU A 373 -6.14 16.44 26.59
N TYR A 374 -7.15 16.62 25.74
CA TYR A 374 -8.28 15.69 25.63
C TYR A 374 -7.90 14.33 25.02
N VAL A 375 -7.07 14.32 23.98
CA VAL A 375 -6.59 13.10 23.32
C VAL A 375 -5.63 12.31 24.23
N THR A 376 -4.73 13.01 24.92
CA THR A 376 -3.79 12.38 25.88
C THR A 376 -4.52 11.80 27.09
N SER A 377 -5.51 12.49 27.65
CA SER A 377 -6.32 11.98 28.78
C SER A 377 -7.12 10.72 28.42
N GLY A 378 -7.75 10.70 27.23
CA GLY A 378 -8.52 9.53 26.79
C GLY A 378 -7.64 8.33 26.41
N THR A 379 -6.46 8.56 25.81
CA THR A 379 -5.50 7.48 25.52
C THR A 379 -4.91 6.86 26.78
N ILE A 380 -4.56 7.67 27.79
CA ILE A 380 -4.09 7.16 29.10
C ILE A 380 -5.18 6.31 29.77
N SER A 381 -6.44 6.72 29.69
CA SER A 381 -7.57 5.98 30.25
C SER A 381 -7.78 4.62 29.55
N LEU A 382 -7.65 4.57 28.23
CA LEU A 382 -7.73 3.32 27.45
C LEU A 382 -6.59 2.36 27.75
N ILE A 383 -5.37 2.87 27.92
CA ILE A 383 -4.19 2.07 28.32
C ILE A 383 -4.40 1.49 29.72
N PHE A 384 -4.96 2.27 30.65
CA PHE A 384 -5.23 1.80 32.01
C PHE A 384 -6.29 0.70 32.03
N ILE A 385 -7.35 0.83 31.22
CA ILE A 385 -8.39 -0.21 31.06
C ILE A 385 -7.81 -1.47 30.40
N GLY A 386 -6.97 -1.31 29.37
CA GLY A 386 -6.29 -2.44 28.72
C GLY A 386 -5.40 -3.22 29.69
N ARG A 387 -4.59 -2.52 30.49
CA ARG A 387 -3.74 -3.15 31.53
C ARG A 387 -4.54 -3.75 32.68
N ALA A 388 -5.70 -3.18 33.03
CA ALA A 388 -6.59 -3.75 34.03
C ALA A 388 -7.26 -5.05 33.53
N MET A 389 -7.55 -5.14 32.22
CA MET A 389 -8.09 -6.35 31.59
C MET A 389 -7.04 -7.48 31.46
N GLU A 390 -5.77 -7.13 31.26
CA GLU A 390 -4.66 -8.07 31.12
C GLU A 390 -4.31 -8.78 32.44
N LYS A 391 -4.52 -8.10 33.58
CA LYS A 391 -4.37 -8.72 34.91
C LYS A 391 -5.65 -9.46 35.32
N GLN A 392 -5.90 -10.60 34.69
CA GLN A 392 -6.92 -11.55 35.14
C GLN A 392 -6.54 -12.16 36.50
N SER A 393 -7.15 -11.68 37.57
CA SER A 393 -7.30 -12.46 38.81
C SER A 393 -8.53 -12.03 39.62
N TYR A 394 -9.49 -12.96 39.70
CA TYR A 394 -10.67 -13.10 40.57
C TYR A 394 -11.77 -12.01 40.64
N GLY A 395 -12.88 -12.30 39.96
CA GLY A 395 -14.24 -12.48 40.52
C GLY A 395 -14.97 -11.30 41.17
N SER A 396 -14.33 -10.56 42.08
CA SER A 396 -14.95 -9.47 42.85
C SER A 396 -14.82 -8.10 42.16
N LEU A 397 -13.86 -7.95 41.25
CA LEU A 397 -13.67 -6.71 40.50
C LEU A 397 -14.66 -6.52 39.36
N TYR A 398 -15.31 -7.59 38.89
CA TYR A 398 -16.20 -7.51 37.72
C TYR A 398 -17.46 -6.71 38.01
N GLU A 399 -18.05 -6.82 39.20
CA GLU A 399 -19.20 -6.01 39.59
C GLU A 399 -18.82 -4.54 39.86
N ALA A 400 -17.66 -4.29 40.48
CA ALA A 400 -17.16 -2.93 40.69
C ALA A 400 -16.81 -2.23 39.37
N ILE A 401 -16.22 -2.96 38.42
CA ILE A 401 -15.95 -2.47 37.06
C ILE A 401 -17.26 -2.27 36.30
N LEU A 402 -18.24 -3.17 36.39
CA LEU A 402 -19.52 -2.98 35.69
C LEU A 402 -20.26 -1.73 36.19
N VAL A 403 -20.28 -1.48 37.50
CA VAL A 403 -20.90 -0.29 38.10
C VAL A 403 -20.14 0.98 37.72
N ASN A 404 -18.81 0.96 37.73
CA ASN A 404 -18.01 2.12 37.34
C ASN A 404 -18.05 2.38 35.83
N VAL A 405 -18.07 1.34 35.00
CA VAL A 405 -18.16 1.46 33.54
C VAL A 405 -19.55 1.92 33.13
N THR A 406 -20.63 1.42 33.75
CA THR A 406 -21.98 1.92 33.46
C THR A 406 -22.18 3.35 33.96
N SER A 407 -21.61 3.72 35.12
CA SER A 407 -21.59 5.11 35.60
C SER A 407 -20.79 6.03 34.69
N PHE A 408 -19.62 5.59 34.22
CA PHE A 408 -18.76 6.36 33.31
C PHE A 408 -19.37 6.51 31.91
N ILE A 409 -19.99 5.45 31.38
CA ILE A 409 -20.75 5.51 30.12
C ILE A 409 -21.94 6.44 30.29
N GLY A 410 -22.69 6.36 31.40
CA GLY A 410 -23.80 7.26 31.71
C GLY A 410 -23.37 8.73 31.79
N ALA A 411 -22.27 9.02 32.50
CA ALA A 411 -21.71 10.37 32.59
C ALA A 411 -21.23 10.89 31.23
N SER A 412 -20.53 10.04 30.46
CA SER A 412 -20.05 10.39 29.11
C SER A 412 -21.21 10.63 28.14
N PHE A 413 -22.29 9.85 28.25
CA PHE A 413 -23.50 10.00 27.43
C PHE A 413 -24.25 11.29 27.79
N CYS A 414 -24.35 11.64 29.08
CA CYS A 414 -24.92 12.91 29.53
C CYS A 414 -24.11 14.12 29.04
N VAL A 415 -22.77 14.05 29.09
CA VAL A 415 -21.90 15.10 28.55
C VAL A 415 -22.05 15.21 27.03
N PHE A 416 -22.13 14.09 26.33
CA PHE A 416 -22.32 14.07 24.88
C PHE A 416 -23.68 14.64 24.45
N ILE A 417 -24.76 14.29 25.15
CA ILE A 417 -26.09 14.87 24.93
C ILE A 417 -26.07 16.38 25.23
N GLY A 418 -25.47 16.79 26.34
CA GLY A 418 -25.34 18.20 26.70
C GLY A 418 -24.56 19.00 25.64
N TRP A 419 -23.46 18.44 25.12
CA TRP A 419 -22.67 19.06 24.07
C TRP A 419 -23.41 19.13 22.74
N ARG A 420 -24.17 18.08 22.39
CA ARG A 420 -25.00 18.06 21.17
C ARG A 420 -26.14 19.06 21.24
N ILE A 421 -26.83 19.18 22.38
CA ILE A 421 -27.87 20.19 22.58
C ILE A 421 -27.27 21.60 22.51
N ALA A 422 -26.12 21.85 23.15
CA ALA A 422 -25.45 23.14 23.09
C ALA A 422 -24.99 23.50 21.66
N PHE A 423 -24.56 22.51 20.87
CA PHE A 423 -24.20 22.69 19.47
C PHE A 423 -25.41 23.06 18.61
N GLU A 424 -26.52 22.33 18.73
CA GLU A 424 -27.77 22.63 18.02
C GLU A 424 -28.29 24.04 18.37
N ILE A 425 -28.25 24.43 19.65
CA ILE A 425 -28.63 25.78 20.08
C ILE A 425 -27.72 26.85 19.43
N ARG A 426 -26.41 26.63 19.36
CA ARG A 426 -25.47 27.57 18.72
C ARG A 426 -25.72 27.70 17.22
N VAL A 427 -26.03 26.60 16.54
CA VAL A 427 -26.37 26.61 15.10
C VAL A 427 -27.66 27.39 14.85
N VAL A 428 -28.70 27.17 15.66
CA VAL A 428 -29.97 27.91 15.56
C VAL A 428 -29.77 29.41 15.82
N LEU A 429 -28.97 29.79 16.83
CA LEU A 429 -28.65 31.19 17.10
C LEU A 429 -27.85 31.84 15.96
N ALA A 430 -26.88 31.12 15.38
CA ALA A 430 -26.10 31.60 14.24
C ALA A 430 -26.99 31.83 13.01
N LEU A 431 -27.90 30.90 12.71
CA LEU A 431 -28.86 31.03 11.60
C LEU A 431 -29.84 32.19 11.84
N SER A 432 -30.31 32.37 13.08
CA SER A 432 -31.14 33.51 13.47
C SER A 432 -30.41 34.85 13.26
N TYR A 433 -29.14 34.92 13.65
CA TYR A 433 -28.29 36.10 13.47
C TYR A 433 -28.06 36.42 11.98
N ILE A 434 -27.77 35.40 11.16
CA ILE A 434 -27.62 35.55 9.71
C ILE A 434 -28.92 36.08 9.09
N ASN A 435 -30.08 35.54 9.46
CA ASN A 435 -31.37 36.02 8.98
C ASN A 435 -31.64 37.48 9.37
N HIS A 436 -31.23 37.89 10.58
CA HIS A 436 -31.34 39.28 11.01
C HIS A 436 -30.43 40.23 10.21
N ILE A 437 -29.20 39.81 9.90
CA ILE A 437 -28.29 40.57 9.02
C ILE A 437 -28.86 40.68 7.61
N VAL A 438 -29.35 39.59 7.04
CA VAL A 438 -29.96 39.58 5.70
C VAL A 438 -31.18 40.51 5.66
N GLY A 439 -32.01 40.52 6.73
CA GLY A 439 -33.12 41.45 6.88
C GLY A 439 -32.69 42.92 6.92
N LEU A 440 -31.63 43.25 7.67
CA LEU A 440 -31.08 44.61 7.75
C LEU A 440 -30.49 45.07 6.41
N VAL A 441 -29.80 44.19 5.68
CA VAL A 441 -29.26 44.50 4.36
C VAL A 441 -30.38 44.73 3.34
N ALA A 442 -31.41 43.89 3.36
CA ALA A 442 -32.59 44.05 2.50
C ALA A 442 -33.39 45.33 2.79
N ALA A 443 -33.47 45.74 4.06
CA ALA A 443 -34.12 46.99 4.47
C ALA A 443 -33.31 48.24 4.09
N ARG A 444 -31.98 48.13 3.97
CA ARG A 444 -31.10 49.24 3.55
C ARG A 444 -31.02 49.40 2.02
N MET A 445 -31.38 48.36 1.27
CA MET A 445 -31.46 48.40 -0.20
C MET A 445 -32.81 48.88 -0.73
N LYS A 446 -33.84 48.97 0.11
CA LYS A 446 -35.11 49.65 -0.18
C LYS A 446 -35.05 51.08 0.33
#